data_AF-A0A917KAI7-F1
#
_entry.id   AF-A0A917KAI7-F1
#
_cell.length_a   1.000
_cell.length_b   1.000
_cell.length_c   1.000
_cell.angle_alpha   90.00
_cell.angle_beta   90.00
_cell.angle_gamma   90.00
#
_symmetry.space_group_name_H-M   'P 1'
#
loop_
_entity.id
_entity.type
_entity.pdbx_description
1 polymer ?
#
loop_
_entity_poly.entity_id
_entity_poly.type
_entity_poly.pdbx_seq_one_letter_code
_entity_poly.pdbx_strand_id
1 'polypeptide(L)'
;MNVCLSPMGLARMERAYLPRIEAAEKRAAELRIPSVLRHVVRPDIARHWPTLDMNQEREVLRALMEIHVMPAGRGRRVDPVDRVNITWVR
;
A
#
# COMPACT_ATOMS: atom_id res chain seq x y z
N MET A 1 -17.76 -14.22 28.68
CA MET A 1 -16.82 -13.19 29.18
C MET A 1 -17.60 -11.89 29.32
N ASN A 2 -17.83 -11.43 30.55
CA ASN A 2 -18.57 -10.19 30.78
C ASN A 2 -17.60 -9.01 30.56
N VAL A 3 -17.79 -8.23 29.49
CA VAL A 3 -16.93 -7.07 29.19
C VAL A 3 -17.29 -5.98 30.19
N CYS A 4 -16.48 -5.84 31.23
CA CYS A 4 -16.63 -4.74 32.17
C CYS A 4 -16.05 -3.48 31.50
N LEU A 5 -16.91 -2.62 30.95
CA LEU A 5 -16.59 -1.32 30.34
C LEU A 5 -16.13 -0.27 31.37
N SER A 6 -15.31 -0.70 32.34
CA SER A 6 -14.63 0.20 33.26
C SER A 6 -13.33 0.71 32.60
N PRO A 7 -12.85 1.92 32.95
CA PRO A 7 -11.59 2.45 32.43
C PRO A 7 -10.40 1.50 32.64
N MET A 8 -10.31 0.82 33.80
CA MET A 8 -9.29 -0.20 34.05
C MET A 8 -9.47 -1.48 33.22
N GLY A 9 -10.71 -1.89 32.97
CA GLY A 9 -11.03 -3.02 32.10
C GLY A 9 -10.55 -2.76 30.68
N LEU A 10 -10.86 -1.56 30.15
CA LEU A 10 -10.43 -1.10 28.83
C LEU A 10 -8.91 -0.99 28.73
N ALA A 11 -8.23 -0.32 29.66
CA ALA A 11 -6.77 -0.16 29.63
C ALA A 11 -6.03 -1.51 29.63
N ARG A 12 -6.56 -2.52 30.34
CA ARG A 12 -6.01 -3.88 30.36
C ARG A 12 -6.22 -4.60 29.03
N MET A 13 -7.39 -4.44 28.42
CA MET A 13 -7.68 -4.99 27.09
C MET A 13 -6.81 -4.32 26.03
N GLU A 14 -6.68 -3.00 26.06
CA GLU A 14 -5.86 -2.24 25.12
C GLU A 14 -4.39 -2.68 25.20
N ARG A 15 -3.81 -2.79 26.41
CA ARG A 15 -2.45 -3.35 26.57
C ARG A 15 -2.29 -4.76 26.01
N ALA A 16 -3.33 -5.60 26.08
CA ALA A 16 -3.28 -6.96 25.58
C ALA A 16 -3.45 -7.05 24.05
N TYR A 17 -4.23 -6.14 23.46
CA TYR A 17 -4.57 -6.18 22.04
C TYR A 17 -3.67 -5.32 21.16
N LEU A 18 -3.17 -4.18 21.64
CA LEU A 18 -2.32 -3.28 20.85
C LEU A 18 -1.13 -4.01 20.20
N PRO A 19 -0.34 -4.81 20.95
CA PRO A 19 0.80 -5.52 20.35
C PRO A 19 0.36 -6.58 19.33
N ARG A 20 -0.84 -7.15 19.49
CA ARG A 20 -1.39 -8.16 18.58
C ARG A 20 -1.92 -7.52 17.30
N ILE A 21 -2.47 -6.30 17.40
CA ILE A 21 -2.88 -5.48 16.27
C ILE A 21 -1.64 -5.07 15.47
N GLU A 22 -0.62 -4.51 16.10
CA GLU A 22 0.63 -4.15 15.44
C GLU A 22 1.29 -5.35 14.73
N ALA A 23 1.32 -6.52 15.39
CA ALA A 23 1.84 -7.74 14.78
C ALA A 23 0.97 -8.28 13.63
N ALA A 24 -0.34 -8.04 13.66
CA ALA A 24 -1.25 -8.38 12.57
C ALA A 24 -1.09 -7.42 11.38
N GLU A 25 -0.97 -6.13 11.65
CA GLU A 25 -0.72 -5.09 10.64
C GLU A 25 0.62 -5.32 9.93
N LYS A 26 1.69 -5.63 10.67
CA LYS A 26 3.00 -5.96 10.10
C LYS A 26 2.93 -7.17 9.16
N ARG A 27 2.27 -8.26 9.58
CA ARG A 27 2.09 -9.46 8.75
C ARG A 27 1.24 -9.18 7.51
N ALA A 28 0.18 -8.37 7.65
CA ALA A 28 -0.66 -7.97 6.53
C ALA A 28 0.14 -7.15 5.50
N ALA A 29 0.97 -6.21 5.95
CA ALA A 29 1.86 -5.43 5.09
C ALA A 29 2.87 -6.32 4.33
N GLU A 30 3.47 -7.31 5.00
CA GLU A 30 4.39 -8.26 4.37
C GLU A 30 3.70 -9.15 3.33
N LEU A 31 2.46 -9.56 3.57
CA LEU A 31 1.67 -10.40 2.65
C LEU A 31 1.11 -9.62 1.45
N ARG A 32 0.97 -8.30 1.58
CA ARG A 32 0.41 -7.43 0.53
C ARG A 32 1.34 -7.23 -0.65
N ILE A 33 2.66 -7.35 -0.44
CA ILE A 33 3.65 -7.27 -1.50
C ILE A 33 3.73 -8.63 -2.22
N PRO A 34 3.38 -8.71 -3.52
CA PRO A 34 3.54 -9.94 -4.30
C PRO A 34 4.95 -10.50 -4.14
N SER A 35 5.08 -11.82 -3.96
CA SER A 35 6.36 -12.47 -3.65
C SER A 35 7.47 -12.13 -4.65
N VAL A 36 7.13 -11.94 -5.92
CA VAL A 36 8.06 -11.55 -7.00
C VAL A 36 8.65 -10.15 -6.82
N LEU A 37 7.94 -9.27 -6.09
CA LEU A 37 8.31 -7.88 -5.86
C LEU A 37 9.01 -7.65 -4.53
N ARG A 38 9.06 -8.65 -3.63
CA ARG A 38 9.78 -8.54 -2.35
C ARG A 38 11.28 -8.30 -2.50
N HIS A 39 11.86 -8.73 -3.62
CA HIS A 39 13.27 -8.49 -3.93
C HIS A 39 13.54 -7.11 -4.53
N VAL A 40 12.49 -6.46 -5.06
CA VAL A 40 12.57 -5.17 -5.76
C VAL A 40 12.12 -4.03 -4.84
N VAL A 41 11.00 -4.20 -4.14
CA VAL A 41 10.47 -3.22 -3.18
C VAL A 41 11.25 -3.34 -1.87
N ARG A 42 12.43 -2.77 -1.86
CA ARG A 42 13.30 -2.63 -0.68
C ARG A 42 13.34 -1.18 -0.22
N PRO A 43 13.70 -0.88 1.04
CA PRO A 43 13.83 0.51 1.50
C PRO A 43 14.80 1.36 0.68
N ASP A 44 15.76 0.73 0.00
CA ASP A 44 16.75 1.34 -0.89
C ASP A 44 16.33 1.36 -2.37
N ILE A 45 15.07 1.03 -2.70
CA ILE A 45 14.57 0.97 -4.09
C ILE A 45 14.80 2.26 -4.86
N ALA A 46 14.75 3.43 -4.21
CA ALA A 46 15.05 4.71 -4.84
C ALA A 46 16.46 4.76 -5.48
N ARG A 47 17.43 4.02 -4.94
CA ARG A 47 18.79 3.92 -5.49
C ARG A 47 18.87 2.97 -6.68
N HIS A 48 18.00 1.96 -6.71
CA HIS A 48 17.98 0.92 -7.73
C HIS A 48 16.98 1.22 -8.86
N TRP A 49 16.05 2.15 -8.67
CA TRP A 49 15.05 2.55 -9.65
C TRP A 49 15.65 2.80 -11.05
N PRO A 50 16.76 3.56 -11.21
CA PRO A 50 17.32 3.83 -12.55
C PRO A 50 17.92 2.59 -13.23
N THR A 51 18.13 1.51 -12.49
CA THR A 51 18.70 0.25 -13.00
C THR A 51 17.63 -0.78 -13.38
N LEU A 52 16.36 -0.50 -13.05
CA LEU A 52 15.25 -1.37 -13.40
C LEU A 52 14.92 -1.24 -14.88
N ASP A 53 14.54 -2.36 -15.50
CA ASP A 53 13.91 -2.29 -16.80
C ASP A 53 12.46 -1.79 -16.69
N MET A 54 11.89 -1.33 -17.81
CA MET A 54 10.54 -0.76 -17.82
C MET A 54 9.44 -1.76 -17.42
N ASN A 55 9.68 -3.07 -17.55
CA ASN A 55 8.72 -4.08 -17.09
C ASN A 55 8.76 -4.20 -15.56
N GLN A 56 9.96 -4.20 -14.98
CA GLN A 56 10.18 -4.20 -13.54
C GLN A 56 9.62 -2.95 -12.88
N GLU A 57 9.85 -1.76 -13.46
CA GLU A 57 9.24 -0.51 -12.98
C GLU A 57 7.71 -0.61 -12.96
N ARG A 58 7.10 -1.14 -14.04
CA ARG A 58 5.65 -1.31 -14.14
C ARG A 58 5.10 -2.29 -13.12
N GLU A 59 5.80 -3.39 -12.86
CA GLU A 59 5.42 -4.35 -11.82
C GLU A 59 5.45 -3.70 -10.43
N VAL A 60 6.50 -2.93 -10.12
CA VAL A 60 6.57 -2.17 -8.86
C VAL A 60 5.41 -1.18 -8.75
N LEU A 61 5.13 -0.41 -9.81
CA LEU A 61 4.01 0.52 -9.83
C LEU A 61 2.67 -0.19 -9.65
N ARG A 62 2.42 -1.33 -10.30
CA ARG A 62 1.16 -2.10 -10.16
C ARG A 62 0.93 -2.63 -8.75
N ALA A 63 2.00 -2.96 -8.02
CA ALA A 63 1.86 -3.45 -6.65
C ALA A 63 1.67 -2.34 -5.62
N LEU A 64 2.29 -1.17 -5.85
CA LEU A 64 2.24 -0.06 -4.90
C LEU A 64 1.10 0.93 -5.18
N MET A 65 0.69 1.02 -6.45
CA MET A 65 -0.23 2.06 -6.92
C MET A 65 -1.35 1.45 -7.74
N GLU A 66 -2.55 1.97 -7.51
CA GLU A 66 -3.68 1.79 -8.38
C GLU A 66 -3.73 2.99 -9.34
N ILE A 67 -3.66 2.70 -10.64
CA ILE A 67 -3.60 3.71 -11.70
C ILE A 67 -4.89 3.61 -12.51
N HIS A 68 -5.70 4.67 -12.48
CA HIS A 68 -6.94 4.76 -13.22
C HIS A 68 -6.86 5.84 -14.30
N VAL A 69 -6.94 5.43 -15.57
CA VAL A 69 -6.93 6.33 -16.72
C VAL A 69 -8.37 6.71 -17.07
N MET A 70 -8.70 7.99 -16.96
CA MET A 70 -10.02 8.54 -17.26
C MET A 70 -10.22 8.73 -18.78
N PRO A 71 -11.47 8.62 -19.27
CA PRO A 71 -11.77 8.86 -20.68
C PRO A 71 -11.37 10.27 -21.16
N ALA A 72 -10.77 10.35 -22.34
CA ALA A 72 -10.32 11.61 -22.94
C ALA A 72 -11.44 12.43 -23.64
N GLY A 73 -12.62 11.84 -23.87
CA GLY A 73 -13.65 12.44 -24.74
C GLY A 73 -13.22 12.50 -26.21
N ARG A 74 -14.11 12.94 -27.12
CA ARG A 74 -13.77 13.15 -28.55
C ARG A 74 -13.49 14.62 -28.84
N GLY A 75 -12.58 14.88 -29.78
CA GLY A 75 -12.39 16.19 -30.41
C GLY A 75 -11.65 17.24 -29.57
N ARG A 76 -11.08 16.86 -28.41
CA ARG A 76 -10.33 17.77 -27.55
C ARG A 76 -8.94 17.23 -27.27
N ARG A 77 -7.94 18.11 -27.32
CA ARG A 77 -6.61 17.84 -26.77
C ARG A 77 -6.71 17.92 -25.24
N VAL A 78 -6.44 16.81 -24.58
CA VAL A 78 -6.39 16.71 -23.11
C VAL A 78 -4.94 16.53 -22.67
N ASP A 79 -4.59 17.17 -21.57
CA ASP A 79 -3.34 16.85 -20.88
C ASP A 79 -3.48 15.45 -20.23
N PRO A 80 -2.57 14.51 -20.48
CA PRO A 80 -2.57 13.22 -19.80
C PRO A 80 -2.60 13.33 -18.27
N VAL A 81 -1.94 14.35 -17.69
CA VAL A 81 -1.87 14.55 -16.24
C VAL A 81 -3.27 14.76 -15.65
N ASP A 82 -4.16 15.45 -16.36
CA ASP A 82 -5.54 15.69 -15.92
C ASP A 82 -6.43 14.45 -15.98
N ARG A 83 -5.92 13.34 -16.55
CA ARG A 83 -6.69 12.12 -16.84
C ARG A 83 -6.11 10.88 -16.20
N VAL A 84 -5.03 10.97 -15.44
CA VAL A 84 -4.48 9.84 -14.70
C VAL A 84 -4.71 10.07 -13.22
N ASN A 85 -5.55 9.25 -12.61
CA ASN A 85 -5.67 9.21 -11.15
C ASN A 85 -4.74 8.11 -10.61
N ILE A 86 -3.95 8.44 -9.60
CA ILE A 86 -3.00 7.52 -8.98
C ILE A 86 -3.25 7.52 -7.48
N THR A 87 -3.55 6.34 -6.94
CA THR A 87 -3.77 6.13 -5.51
C THR A 87 -2.83 5.07 -4.97
N TRP A 88 -2.31 5.28 -3.76
CA TRP A 88 -1.50 4.25 -3.10
C TRP A 88 -2.39 3.08 -2.70
N VAL A 89 -1.96 1.88 -3.04
CA VAL A 89 -2.53 0.65 -2.51
C VAL A 89 -2.11 0.64 -1.03
N ARG A 90 -3.08 0.87 -0.13
CA ARG A 90 -2.89 1.10 1.32
C ARG A 90 -2.34 -0.10 2.10
#